data_AF-N1W3S6-F1
#
_entry.id   AF-N1W3S6-F1
#
_cell.length_a   1.000
_cell.length_b   1.000
_cell.length_c   1.000
_cell.angle_alpha   90.00
_cell.angle_beta   90.00
_cell.angle_gamma   90.00
#
_symmetry.space_group_name_H-M   'P 1'
#
loop_
_entity.id
_entity.type
_entity.pdbx_description
1 polymer ?
#
loop_
_entity_poly.entity_id
_entity_poly.type
_entity_poly.pdbx_seq_one_letter_code
_entity_poly.pdbx_strand_id
1 'polypeptide(L)' 'MPWKETKVIEERIKFIAAVKSGQWCFADLCRDFNISRKTGYKYLKNYESEGIDGL' A
#
# COMPACT_ATOMS: atom_id res chain seq x y z
N MET A 1 8.85 -4.47 21.65
CA MET A 1 8.82 -5.72 20.86
C MET A 1 8.80 -5.36 19.37
N PRO A 2 9.93 -5.42 18.66
CA PRO A 2 10.14 -4.68 17.42
C PRO A 2 9.70 -5.41 16.14
N TRP A 3 8.82 -6.41 16.25
CA TRP A 3 8.42 -7.27 15.10
C TRP A 3 6.99 -7.03 14.59
N LYS A 4 6.25 -6.07 15.17
CA LYS A 4 4.88 -5.76 14.72
C LYS A 4 4.82 -4.67 13.64
N GLU A 5 5.70 -3.69 13.67
CA GLU A 5 5.70 -2.58 12.69
C GLU A 5 6.29 -2.98 11.35
N THR A 6 7.29 -3.86 11.32
CA THR A 6 7.95 -4.35 10.09
C THR A 6 6.96 -5.02 9.15
N LYS A 7 5.99 -5.77 9.68
CA LYS A 7 4.95 -6.41 8.87
C LYS A 7 4.02 -5.40 8.20
N VAL A 8 3.73 -4.28 8.86
CA VAL A 8 2.78 -3.29 8.33
C VAL A 8 3.39 -2.52 7.16
N ILE A 9 4.65 -2.10 7.27
CA ILE A 9 5.34 -1.40 6.19
C ILE A 9 5.57 -2.33 4.98
N GLU A 10 5.92 -3.59 5.21
CA GLU A 10 6.07 -4.59 4.15
C GLU A 10 4.76 -4.81 3.37
N GLU A 11 3.63 -4.91 4.06
CA GLU A 11 2.32 -5.07 3.42
C GLU A 11 1.93 -3.82 2.61
N ARG A 12 2.27 -2.61 3.08
CA ARG A 12 2.07 -1.36 2.33
C ARG A 12 2.93 -1.32 1.06
N ILE A 13 4.19 -1.75 1.15
CA ILE A 13 5.09 -1.82 -0.02
C ILE A 13 4.55 -2.83 -1.05
N LYS A 14 4.08 -4.01 -0.61
CA LYS A 14 3.45 -5.00 -1.50
C LYS A 14 2.20 -4.44 -2.19
N PHE A 15 1.36 -3.71 -1.46
CA PHE A 15 0.20 -3.05 -2.03
C PHE A 15 0.60 -2.08 -3.14
N ILE A 16 1.58 -1.21 -2.90
CA ILE A 16 2.07 -0.25 -3.90
C ILE A 16 2.69 -0.94 -5.11
N ALA A 17 3.47 -2.00 -4.90
CA ALA A 17 4.02 -2.80 -6.00
C ALA A 17 2.92 -3.43 -6.85
N ALA A 18 1.86 -3.97 -6.22
CA ALA A 18 0.71 -4.52 -6.91
C ALA A 18 -0.07 -3.45 -7.69
N VAL A 19 -0.27 -2.25 -7.12
CA VAL A 19 -0.88 -1.12 -7.81
C VAL A 19 -0.06 -0.70 -9.03
N LYS A 20 1.27 -0.59 -8.89
CA LYS A 20 2.18 -0.22 -9.98
C LYS A 20 2.30 -1.29 -11.08
N SER A 21 2.04 -2.55 -10.77
CA SER A 21 2.02 -3.62 -11.78
C SER A 21 0.92 -3.41 -12.84
N GLY A 22 -0.15 -2.69 -12.49
CA GLY A 22 -1.31 -2.48 -13.37
C GLY A 22 -2.11 -3.75 -13.69
N GLN A 23 -1.78 -4.89 -13.08
CA GLN A 23 -2.39 -6.18 -13.39
C GLN A 23 -3.78 -6.35 -12.77
N TRP A 24 -4.08 -5.61 -11.70
CA TRP A 24 -5.34 -5.70 -10.97
C TRP A 24 -6.01 -4.34 -10.85
N CYS A 25 -7.34 -4.35 -10.76
CA CYS A 25 -8.10 -3.15 -10.47
C CYS A 25 -7.81 -2.67 -9.04
N PHE A 26 -7.65 -1.35 -8.89
CA PHE A 26 -7.34 -0.74 -7.60
C PHE A 26 -8.35 -1.10 -6.49
N ALA A 27 -9.63 -1.20 -6.84
CA ALA A 27 -10.68 -1.56 -5.88
C ALA A 27 -10.55 -3.00 -5.36
N ASP A 28 -10.08 -3.93 -6.20
CA ASP A 28 -9.87 -5.32 -5.81
C ASP A 28 -8.61 -5.46 -4.95
N LEU A 29 -7.53 -4.74 -5.31
CA LEU A 29 -6.35 -4.65 -4.46
C LEU A 29 -6.67 -4.08 -3.07
N CYS A 30 -7.50 -3.04 -2.98
CA CYS A 30 -7.93 -2.54 -1.67
C CYS A 30 -8.70 -3.60 -0.86
N ARG A 31 -9.53 -4.42 -1.51
CA ARG A 31 -10.28 -5.49 -0.86
C ARG A 31 -9.36 -6.62 -0.39
N ASP A 32 -8.42 -7.03 -1.23
CA ASP A 32 -7.46 -8.12 -0.94
C ASP A 32 -6.52 -7.76 0.22
N PHE A 33 -6.07 -6.50 0.26
CA PHE A 33 -5.25 -5.97 1.35
C PHE A 33 -6.08 -5.50 2.57
N ASN A 34 -7.41 -5.71 2.54
CA ASN A 34 -8.34 -5.35 3.61
C ASN A 34 -8.25 -3.87 4.06
N ILE A 35 -8.06 -2.97 3.09
CA ILE A 35 -8.02 -1.52 3.30
C ILE A 35 -9.15 -0.80 2.57
N SER A 36 -9.51 0.38 3.06
CA SER A 36 -10.44 1.23 2.32
C SER A 36 -9.76 1.82 1.07
N ARG A 37 -10.55 2.06 0.01
CA ARG A 37 -10.07 2.78 -1.20
C ARG A 37 -9.44 4.13 -0.85
N LYS A 38 -10.01 4.85 0.13
CA LYS A 38 -9.47 6.13 0.63
C LYS A 38 -8.06 5.97 1.19
N THR A 39 -7.83 4.91 1.96
CA THR A 39 -6.51 4.58 2.51
C THR A 39 -5.54 4.21 1.40
N GLY A 40 -5.97 3.38 0.44
CA GLY A 40 -5.16 3.03 -0.72
C GLY A 40 -4.68 4.26 -1.49
N TYR A 41 -5.58 5.22 -1.79
CA TYR A 41 -5.22 6.43 -2.52
C TYR A 41 -4.25 7.31 -1.72
N LYS A 42 -4.38 7.34 -0.40
CA LYS A 42 -3.43 8.03 0.47
C LYS A 42 -2.04 7.40 0.38
N TYR A 43 -1.94 6.08 0.47
CA TYR A 43 -0.65 5.39 0.33
C TYR A 43 -0.01 5.62 -1.03
N LEU A 44 -0.80 5.55 -2.11
CA LEU A 44 -0.29 5.83 -3.45
C LEU A 44 0.24 7.26 -3.57
N LYS A 45 -0.56 8.25 -3.14
CA LYS A 45 -0.17 9.66 -3.16
C LYS A 45 1.10 9.93 -2.34
N ASN A 46 1.16 9.38 -1.13
CA ASN A 46 2.33 9.56 -0.27
C ASN A 46 3.57 8.91 -0.89
N TYR A 47 3.42 7.72 -1.47
CA TYR A 47 4.51 7.03 -2.14
C TYR A 47 5.00 7.76 -3.39
N GLU A 48 4.11 8.38 -4.16
CA GLU A 48 4.48 9.22 -5.30
C GLU A 48 5.22 10.51 -4.89
N SER A 49 4.93 11.03 -3.70
CA SER A 49 5.55 12.27 -3.17
C SER A 49 6.88 12.02 -2.44
N GLU A 50 6.93 10.99 -1.60
CA GLU A 50 8.00 10.77 -0.62
C GLU A 50 8.63 9.36 -0.70
N GLY A 51 8.16 8.51 -1.64
CA GLY A 51 8.67 7.16 -1.78
C GLY A 51 8.30 6.26 -0.60
N ILE A 52 9.24 5.40 -0.19
CA ILE A 52 9.02 4.45 0.92
C ILE A 52 8.82 5.19 2.25
N ASP A 53 9.44 6.35 2.43
CA ASP A 53 9.33 7.15 3.66
C ASP A 53 7.92 7.71 3.89
N GLY A 54 7.10 7.79 2.83
CA GLY A 54 5.70 8.23 2.91
C GLY A 54 4.67 7.14 3.26
N LEU A 55 5.08 5.86 3.30
CA LEU A 55 4.17 4.71 3.49
C LEU A 55 3.86 4.41 4.95
#